data_AF-A0A0W8FTF0-F1
#
_entry.id   AF-A0A0W8FTF0-F1
#
_cell.length_a   1.000
_cell.length_b   1.000
_cell.length_c   1.000
_cell.angle_alpha   90.00
_cell.angle_beta   90.00
_cell.angle_gamma   90.00
#
_symmetry.space_group_name_H-M   'P 1'
#
loop_
_entity.id
_entity.type
_entity.pdbx_description
1 polymer ?
#
loop_
_entity_poly.entity_id
_entity_poly.type
_entity_poly.pdbx_seq_one_letter_code
_entity_poly.pdbx_strand_id
1 'polypeptide(L)'
;MYDFIVVGAGFFGAVFAYEAKKAGKKVLVIEKRDHIGGNCYSYDHPKTNINIHKYGPHIFHTSSENIWTYINSFADFNDYRHRVLTTAGGKVYSLPINLATINKFYNLTLTPDEAKEFLKSKIPAIPFPKNLEEKAISLIGRELYETFIKGYTIKQWNCDPKELPAEVITRLPVRTTYNDVYYDDNYQGMPVGGYTPIFEKLLKDVPVELKTDFFEKKDYWKSVAKTLVYTGPIDCYFNYCYGNLRWRSCRFEIEEMQLDDYQGVSIMNYADREVPFTRIVESKHFYRERADLTRGTVIVREYPCDDPAEPYYPVNLKTDQEMLTGYQKLFSQEINVIFGGRLAEYKYYNMDQVIFRALEQAEKLLK
;
A
#
# COMPACT_ATOMS: atom_id res chain seq x y z
N MET A 1 -18.94 -10.12 -28.29
CA MET A 1 -17.63 -9.45 -28.26
C MET A 1 -17.71 -8.27 -27.31
N TYR A 2 -16.77 -8.19 -26.36
CA TYR A 2 -16.63 -7.08 -25.44
C TYR A 2 -15.81 -5.95 -26.09
N ASP A 3 -16.01 -4.72 -25.64
CA ASP A 3 -15.10 -3.62 -26.00
C ASP A 3 -13.79 -3.75 -25.21
N PHE A 4 -13.90 -4.08 -23.92
CA PHE A 4 -12.76 -4.27 -23.03
C PHE A 4 -12.84 -5.60 -22.27
N ILE A 5 -11.68 -6.24 -22.10
CA ILE A 5 -11.47 -7.23 -21.04
C ILE A 5 -10.43 -6.69 -20.07
N VAL A 6 -10.70 -6.77 -18.78
CA VAL A 6 -9.85 -6.28 -17.70
C VAL A 6 -9.32 -7.45 -16.90
N VAL A 7 -8.00 -7.55 -16.78
CA VAL A 7 -7.30 -8.57 -15.99
C VAL A 7 -6.92 -7.98 -14.64
N GLY A 8 -7.61 -8.43 -13.60
CA GLY A 8 -7.46 -8.00 -12.21
C GLY A 8 -8.60 -7.11 -11.74
N ALA A 9 -9.18 -7.44 -10.58
CA ALA A 9 -10.30 -6.75 -9.95
C ALA A 9 -9.88 -5.82 -8.80
N GLY A 10 -8.62 -5.35 -8.79
CA GLY A 10 -8.14 -4.29 -7.90
C GLY A 10 -8.61 -2.89 -8.33
N PHE A 11 -8.21 -1.85 -7.60
CA PHE A 11 -8.68 -0.47 -7.85
C PHE A 11 -8.52 -0.01 -9.29
N PHE A 12 -7.37 -0.28 -9.92
CA PHE A 12 -7.17 0.13 -11.31
C PHE A 12 -8.23 -0.48 -12.24
N GLY A 13 -8.36 -1.81 -12.19
CA GLY A 13 -9.29 -2.54 -13.05
C GLY A 13 -10.75 -2.23 -12.75
N ALA A 14 -11.13 -2.15 -11.48
CA ALA A 14 -12.50 -1.86 -11.08
C ALA A 14 -12.95 -0.42 -11.44
N VAL A 15 -12.09 0.57 -11.24
CA VAL A 15 -12.35 1.96 -11.64
C VAL A 15 -12.43 2.07 -13.16
N PHE A 16 -11.50 1.47 -13.90
CA PHE A 16 -11.55 1.46 -15.36
C PHE A 16 -12.84 0.82 -15.87
N ALA A 17 -13.20 -0.36 -15.33
CA ALA A 17 -14.41 -1.07 -15.73
C ALA A 17 -15.68 -0.26 -15.44
N TYR A 18 -15.74 0.42 -14.30
CA TYR A 18 -16.84 1.31 -13.95
C TYR A 18 -16.98 2.47 -14.95
N GLU A 19 -15.90 3.20 -15.25
CA GLU A 19 -15.93 4.32 -16.20
C GLU A 19 -16.24 3.86 -17.64
N ALA A 20 -15.67 2.73 -18.08
CA ALA A 20 -15.97 2.16 -19.39
C ALA A 20 -17.45 1.75 -19.52
N LYS A 21 -18.03 1.10 -18.50
CA LYS A 21 -19.46 0.81 -18.44
C LYS A 21 -20.30 2.09 -18.48
N LYS A 22 -19.92 3.11 -17.70
CA LYS A 22 -20.59 4.42 -17.67
C LYS A 22 -20.58 5.11 -19.04
N ALA A 23 -19.53 4.90 -19.84
CA ALA A 23 -19.43 5.33 -21.23
C ALA A 23 -20.15 4.40 -22.24
N GLY A 24 -20.98 3.46 -21.77
CA GLY A 24 -21.77 2.55 -22.61
C GLY A 24 -20.98 1.40 -23.25
N LYS A 25 -19.76 1.12 -22.79
CA LYS A 25 -18.91 0.05 -23.32
C LYS A 25 -19.21 -1.28 -22.64
N LYS A 26 -19.09 -2.38 -23.40
CA LYS A 26 -19.18 -3.75 -22.85
C LYS A 26 -17.85 -4.16 -22.25
N VAL A 27 -17.83 -4.44 -20.96
CA VAL A 27 -16.62 -4.81 -20.21
C VAL A 27 -16.78 -6.18 -19.57
N LEU A 28 -15.73 -6.99 -19.59
CA LEU A 28 -15.58 -8.21 -18.79
C LEU A 28 -14.39 -8.03 -17.85
N VAL A 29 -14.51 -8.42 -16.59
CA VAL A 29 -13.39 -8.48 -15.64
C VAL A 29 -13.08 -9.94 -15.34
N ILE A 30 -11.81 -10.31 -15.36
CA ILE A 30 -11.33 -11.61 -14.87
C ILE A 30 -10.35 -11.39 -13.72
N GLU A 31 -10.40 -12.26 -12.72
CA GLU A 31 -9.58 -12.17 -11.52
C GLU A 31 -9.10 -13.56 -11.12
N LYS A 32 -7.79 -13.71 -10.91
CA LYS A 32 -7.16 -14.97 -10.52
C LYS A 32 -7.58 -15.41 -9.12
N ARG A 33 -7.86 -14.46 -8.23
CA ARG A 33 -8.29 -14.72 -6.86
C ARG A 33 -9.77 -15.10 -6.80
N ASP A 34 -10.18 -15.60 -5.64
CA ASP A 34 -11.55 -15.98 -5.33
C ASP A 34 -12.42 -14.82 -4.83
N HIS A 35 -11.94 -13.59 -4.93
CA HIS A 35 -12.62 -12.38 -4.52
C HIS A 35 -12.17 -11.17 -5.36
N ILE A 36 -12.99 -10.11 -5.35
CA ILE A 36 -12.66 -8.80 -5.93
C ILE A 36 -11.83 -7.94 -4.96
N GLY A 37 -11.35 -6.78 -5.43
CA GLY A 37 -10.68 -5.78 -4.59
C GLY A 37 -9.16 -5.89 -4.51
N GLY A 38 -8.57 -6.95 -5.09
CA GLY A 38 -7.13 -7.20 -5.03
C GLY A 38 -6.63 -7.17 -3.58
N ASN A 39 -5.55 -6.43 -3.32
CA ASN A 39 -5.00 -6.30 -1.96
C ASN A 39 -5.90 -5.51 -1.00
N CYS A 40 -6.84 -4.72 -1.52
CA CYS A 40 -7.80 -3.98 -0.69
C CYS A 40 -9.01 -4.83 -0.28
N TYR A 41 -9.04 -6.13 -0.59
CA TYR A 41 -10.09 -7.01 -0.13
C TYR A 41 -10.17 -7.06 1.41
N SER A 42 -11.38 -6.88 1.91
CA SER A 42 -11.69 -6.92 3.34
C SER A 42 -12.97 -7.72 3.60
N TYR A 43 -13.11 -8.24 4.81
CA TYR A 43 -14.27 -9.02 5.21
C TYR A 43 -14.48 -8.91 6.71
N ASP A 44 -15.73 -9.03 7.16
CA ASP A 44 -16.02 -9.12 8.59
C ASP A 44 -15.68 -10.52 9.10
N HIS A 45 -14.83 -10.59 10.12
CA HIS A 45 -14.41 -11.85 10.71
C HIS A 45 -15.61 -12.58 11.34
N PRO A 46 -15.87 -13.85 11.01
CA PRO A 46 -17.16 -14.50 11.26
C PRO A 46 -17.52 -14.63 12.75
N LYS A 47 -16.53 -14.67 13.65
CA LYS A 47 -16.75 -14.83 15.09
C LYS A 47 -16.74 -13.52 15.87
N THR A 48 -15.98 -12.54 15.38
CA THR A 48 -15.69 -11.30 16.12
C THR A 48 -16.34 -10.08 15.50
N ASN A 49 -16.85 -10.19 14.26
CA ASN A 49 -17.45 -9.11 13.48
C ASN A 49 -16.51 -7.90 13.25
N ILE A 50 -15.20 -8.11 13.42
CA ILE A 50 -14.16 -7.11 13.14
C ILE A 50 -13.86 -7.16 11.64
N ASN A 51 -13.87 -6.01 10.96
CA ASN A 51 -13.49 -5.95 9.56
C ASN A 51 -11.98 -6.13 9.40
N ILE A 52 -11.57 -7.21 8.72
CA ILE A 52 -10.18 -7.59 8.50
C ILE A 52 -9.80 -7.30 7.06
N HIS A 53 -8.63 -6.70 6.88
CA HIS A 53 -8.02 -6.55 5.57
C HIS A 53 -7.10 -7.73 5.34
N LYS A 54 -7.47 -8.61 4.40
CA LYS A 54 -6.79 -9.91 4.21
C LYS A 54 -5.31 -9.78 3.86
N TYR A 55 -4.94 -8.68 3.19
CA TYR A 55 -3.61 -8.45 2.62
C TYR A 55 -2.91 -7.24 3.22
N GLY A 56 -3.08 -7.06 4.53
CA GLY A 56 -2.46 -5.97 5.29
C GLY A 56 -3.35 -4.72 5.37
N PRO A 57 -2.96 -3.75 6.23
CA PRO A 57 -3.77 -2.59 6.52
C PRO A 57 -3.78 -1.63 5.32
N HIS A 58 -4.97 -1.16 4.98
CA HIS A 58 -5.18 -0.22 3.87
C HIS A 58 -5.90 0.98 4.45
N ILE A 59 -5.23 2.13 4.50
CA ILE A 59 -5.79 3.36 5.00
C ILE A 59 -5.98 4.29 3.80
N PHE A 60 -7.19 4.78 3.58
CA PHE A 60 -7.42 5.74 2.51
C PHE A 60 -6.97 7.13 2.95
N HIS A 61 -6.15 7.76 2.13
CA HIS A 61 -5.72 9.13 2.34
C HIS A 61 -5.44 9.79 0.98
N THR A 62 -5.78 11.07 0.83
CA THR A 62 -5.46 11.86 -0.35
C THR A 62 -5.59 13.35 -0.07
N SER A 63 -4.79 14.16 -0.76
CA SER A 63 -4.97 15.61 -0.79
C SER A 63 -5.83 16.08 -1.97
N SER A 64 -6.23 15.17 -2.87
CA SER A 64 -7.07 15.48 -4.02
C SER A 64 -8.56 15.41 -3.67
N GLU A 65 -9.23 16.56 -3.67
CA GLU A 65 -10.68 16.65 -3.47
C GLU A 65 -11.47 15.87 -4.53
N ASN A 66 -10.99 15.86 -5.79
CA ASN A 66 -11.64 15.11 -6.87
C ASN A 66 -11.63 13.61 -6.59
N ILE A 67 -10.50 13.07 -6.11
CA ILE A 67 -10.39 11.64 -5.77
C ILE A 67 -11.19 11.31 -4.52
N TRP A 68 -11.18 12.20 -3.53
CA TRP A 68 -12.00 12.05 -2.33
C TRP A 68 -13.50 12.03 -2.66
N THR A 69 -13.97 12.98 -3.46
CA THR A 69 -15.36 13.04 -3.92
C THR A 69 -15.73 11.80 -4.73
N TYR A 70 -14.83 11.36 -5.62
CA TYR A 70 -15.05 10.17 -6.43
C TYR A 70 -15.24 8.93 -5.55
N ILE A 71 -14.32 8.65 -4.63
CA ILE A 71 -14.41 7.44 -3.79
C ILE A 71 -15.62 7.49 -2.84
N ASN A 72 -16.01 8.69 -2.37
CA ASN A 72 -17.19 8.87 -1.52
C ASN A 72 -18.51 8.60 -2.26
N SER A 73 -18.53 8.61 -3.60
CA SER A 73 -19.71 8.16 -4.35
C SER A 73 -19.99 6.65 -4.21
N PHE A 74 -19.02 5.88 -3.70
CA PHE A 74 -19.13 4.43 -3.51
C PHE A 74 -19.18 4.01 -2.04
N ALA A 75 -18.76 4.83 -1.09
CA ALA A 75 -18.91 4.52 0.34
C ALA A 75 -18.80 5.79 1.17
N ASP A 76 -19.48 5.80 2.31
CA ASP A 76 -19.19 6.78 3.36
C ASP A 76 -17.85 6.42 4.02
N PHE A 77 -17.07 7.44 4.40
CA PHE A 77 -15.82 7.27 5.12
C PHE A 77 -15.95 7.82 6.54
N ASN A 78 -15.40 7.11 7.52
CA ASN A 78 -15.29 7.61 8.88
C ASN A 78 -14.16 8.66 9.00
N ASP A 79 -14.03 9.26 10.18
CA ASP A 79 -13.05 10.30 10.49
C ASP A 79 -11.68 9.75 10.96
N TYR A 80 -11.43 8.46 10.73
CA TYR A 80 -10.21 7.80 11.21
C TYR A 80 -8.96 8.53 10.71
N ARG A 81 -8.14 9.00 11.65
CA ARG A 81 -6.82 9.57 11.37
C ARG A 81 -5.72 8.61 11.81
N HIS A 82 -4.92 8.14 10.84
CA HIS A 82 -3.93 7.09 11.05
C HIS A 82 -2.84 7.56 12.00
N ARG A 83 -2.59 6.76 13.04
CA ARG A 83 -1.52 6.96 14.01
C ARG A 83 -0.80 5.64 14.21
N VAL A 84 0.52 5.72 14.26
CA VAL A 84 1.38 4.53 14.36
C VAL A 84 2.25 4.68 15.60
N LEU A 85 2.33 3.61 16.38
CA LEU A 85 3.34 3.48 17.41
C LEU A 85 4.43 2.53 16.94
N THR A 86 5.62 2.66 17.50
CA THR A 86 6.74 1.73 17.26
C THR A 86 7.38 1.30 18.56
N THR A 87 7.64 0.01 18.71
CA THR A 87 8.49 -0.51 19.77
C THR A 87 9.93 -0.59 19.27
N ALA A 88 10.84 0.01 20.02
CA ALA A 88 12.28 -0.06 19.76
C ALA A 88 13.04 -0.10 21.10
N GLY A 89 13.95 -1.05 21.27
CA GLY A 89 14.74 -1.20 22.51
C GLY A 89 13.88 -1.33 23.77
N GLY A 90 12.75 -2.04 23.68
CA GLY A 90 11.83 -2.26 24.81
C GLY A 90 10.99 -1.04 25.20
N LYS A 91 10.99 0.04 24.42
CA LYS A 91 10.18 1.26 24.66
C LYS A 91 9.24 1.52 23.49
N VAL A 92 8.11 2.15 23.76
CA VAL A 92 7.11 2.55 22.76
C VAL A 92 7.28 4.02 22.39
N TYR A 93 7.26 4.35 21.11
CA TYR A 93 7.41 5.70 20.57
C TYR A 93 6.33 6.01 19.53
N SER A 94 6.07 7.30 19.31
CA SER A 94 5.20 7.77 18.23
C SER A 94 5.94 7.72 16.90
N LEU A 95 5.23 7.34 15.84
CA LEU A 95 5.62 7.58 14.46
C LEU A 95 4.58 8.45 13.76
N PRO A 96 5.00 9.39 12.89
CA PRO A 96 6.38 9.71 12.52
C PRO A 96 7.20 10.30 13.66
N ILE A 97 8.52 10.39 13.49
CA ILE A 97 9.40 11.04 14.48
C ILE A 97 8.92 12.47 14.67
N ASN A 98 8.44 12.77 15.87
CA ASN A 98 7.86 14.05 16.24
C ASN A 98 8.46 14.55 17.57
N LEU A 99 7.98 15.69 18.09
CA LEU A 99 8.51 16.27 19.32
C LEU A 99 8.39 15.33 20.53
N ALA A 100 7.29 14.56 20.64
CA ALA A 100 7.13 13.56 21.70
C ALA A 100 8.20 12.47 21.59
N THR A 101 8.47 11.97 20.38
CA THR A 101 9.51 10.96 20.14
C THR A 101 10.89 11.50 20.48
N ILE A 102 11.23 12.72 20.07
CA ILE A 102 12.54 13.34 20.35
C ILE A 102 12.73 13.49 21.86
N ASN A 103 11.77 14.12 22.54
CA ASN A 103 11.83 14.33 23.98
C ASN A 103 11.90 13.00 24.76
N LYS A 104 11.11 12.00 24.37
CA LYS A 104 11.13 10.67 25.01
C LYS A 104 12.43 9.90 24.75
N PHE A 105 12.96 9.97 23.54
CA PHE A 105 14.16 9.22 23.15
C PHE A 105 15.40 9.77 23.86
N TYR A 106 15.56 11.09 23.86
CA TYR A 106 16.71 11.76 24.48
C TYR A 106 16.52 12.11 25.96
N ASN A 107 15.35 11.81 26.54
CA ASN A 107 14.98 12.19 27.90
C ASN A 107 15.10 13.71 28.14
N LEU A 108 14.47 14.49 27.26
CA LEU A 108 14.47 15.95 27.24
C LEU A 108 13.04 16.51 27.28
N THR A 109 12.93 17.83 27.43
CA THR A 109 11.65 18.57 27.40
C THR A 109 11.78 19.81 26.53
N LEU A 110 12.20 19.60 25.28
CA LEU A 110 12.41 20.67 24.31
C LEU A 110 11.08 21.26 23.83
N THR A 111 11.07 22.56 23.59
CA THR A 111 10.10 23.26 22.76
C THR A 111 10.34 22.97 21.26
N PRO A 112 9.39 23.29 20.36
CA PRO A 112 9.57 23.08 18.93
C PRO A 112 10.85 23.68 18.32
N ASP A 113 11.23 24.89 18.71
CA ASP A 113 12.42 25.54 18.14
C ASP A 113 13.71 24.96 18.72
N GLU A 114 13.73 24.64 20.01
CA GLU A 114 14.86 23.92 20.63
C GLU A 114 15.05 22.53 20.00
N ALA A 115 13.97 21.82 19.67
CA ALA A 115 14.05 20.53 18.99
C ALA A 115 14.62 20.64 17.57
N LYS A 116 14.32 21.72 16.84
CA LYS A 116 14.93 21.96 15.51
C LYS A 116 16.44 22.14 15.62
N GLU A 117 16.88 22.99 16.54
CA GLU A 117 18.32 23.25 16.76
C GLU A 117 19.03 22.01 17.30
N PHE A 118 18.39 21.28 18.21
CA PHE A 118 18.90 20.02 18.74
C PHE A 118 19.11 18.98 17.63
N LEU A 119 18.10 18.75 16.77
CA LEU A 119 18.24 17.81 15.65
C LEU A 119 19.33 18.25 14.67
N LYS A 120 19.41 19.55 14.32
CA LYS A 120 20.49 20.08 13.47
C LYS A 120 21.88 19.75 14.03
N SER A 121 22.06 19.80 15.34
CA SER A 121 23.34 19.43 15.99
C SER A 121 23.68 17.94 15.91
N LYS A 122 22.68 17.08 15.68
CA LYS A 122 22.80 15.61 15.60
C LYS A 122 22.94 15.09 14.16
N ILE A 123 22.58 15.92 13.18
CA ILE A 123 22.55 15.55 11.77
C ILE A 123 23.91 15.90 11.12
N PRO A 124 24.62 14.95 10.50
CA PRO A 124 25.82 15.26 9.74
C PRO A 124 25.47 15.96 8.41
N ALA A 125 26.38 16.80 7.92
CA ALA A 125 26.23 17.44 6.61
C ALA A 125 26.41 16.41 5.47
N ILE A 126 25.30 15.93 4.92
CA ILE A 126 25.25 15.03 3.77
C ILE A 126 24.37 15.66 2.68
N PRO A 127 24.92 16.55 1.83
CA PRO A 127 24.12 17.30 0.86
C PRO A 127 23.52 16.43 -0.26
N PHE A 128 24.20 15.33 -0.61
CA PHE A 128 23.81 14.44 -1.70
C PHE A 128 23.75 12.98 -1.22
N PRO A 129 22.74 12.61 -0.44
CA PRO A 129 22.60 11.23 0.04
C PRO A 129 22.36 10.28 -1.14
N LYS A 130 23.15 9.21 -1.22
CA LYS A 130 23.14 8.25 -2.33
C LYS A 130 22.24 7.04 -2.11
N ASN A 131 21.91 6.75 -0.86
CA ASN A 131 21.14 5.58 -0.44
C ASN A 131 20.20 5.90 0.73
N LEU A 132 19.39 4.93 1.13
CA LEU A 132 18.42 5.09 2.21
C LEU A 132 19.10 5.45 3.54
N GLU A 133 20.23 4.82 3.88
CA GLU A 133 20.97 5.10 5.12
C GLU A 133 21.39 6.56 5.20
N GLU A 134 22.11 7.05 4.19
CA GLU A 134 22.58 8.43 4.12
C GLU A 134 21.41 9.43 4.14
N LYS A 135 20.32 9.10 3.44
CA LYS A 135 19.13 9.95 3.40
C LYS A 135 18.43 10.01 4.76
N ALA A 136 18.30 8.90 5.47
CA ALA A 136 17.70 8.89 6.79
C ALA A 136 18.59 9.63 7.80
N ILE A 137 19.89 9.34 7.82
CA ILE A 137 20.84 10.00 8.73
C ILE A 137 20.87 11.52 8.49
N SER A 138 20.77 11.98 7.25
CA SER A 138 20.72 13.42 6.93
C SER A 138 19.43 14.11 7.35
N LEU A 139 18.39 13.36 7.75
CA LEU A 139 17.12 13.90 8.22
C LEU A 139 16.95 13.81 9.74
N ILE A 140 17.45 12.75 10.37
CA ILE A 140 17.18 12.45 11.79
C ILE A 140 18.43 12.16 12.62
N GLY A 141 19.62 12.16 12.00
CA GLY A 141 20.86 11.78 12.67
C GLY A 141 20.98 10.26 12.87
N ARG A 142 22.19 9.84 13.29
CA ARG A 142 22.56 8.42 13.35
C ARG A 142 21.79 7.64 14.42
N GLU A 143 21.63 8.21 15.61
CA GLU A 143 21.01 7.53 16.76
C GLU A 143 19.54 7.16 16.48
N LEU A 144 18.75 8.10 15.94
CA LEU A 144 17.35 7.86 15.58
C LEU A 144 17.23 6.91 14.37
N TYR A 145 18.13 7.01 13.38
CA TYR A 145 18.16 6.08 12.25
C TYR A 145 18.41 4.64 12.70
N GLU A 146 19.42 4.41 13.53
CA GLU A 146 19.78 3.08 14.01
C GLU A 146 18.67 2.47 14.87
N THR A 147 17.98 3.30 15.65
CA THR A 147 16.87 2.87 16.51
C THR A 147 15.60 2.54 15.73
N PHE A 148 15.15 3.44 14.85
CA PHE A 148 13.79 3.37 14.30
C PHE A 148 13.74 2.85 12.87
N ILE A 149 14.80 3.02 12.09
CA ILE A 149 14.76 2.85 10.64
C ILE A 149 15.57 1.64 10.19
N LYS A 150 16.82 1.51 10.66
CA LYS A 150 17.76 0.50 10.16
C LYS A 150 17.23 -0.93 10.29
N GLY A 151 16.87 -1.35 11.51
CA GLY A 151 16.36 -2.69 11.78
C GLY A 151 15.06 -2.99 11.03
N TYR A 152 14.12 -2.05 11.07
CA TYR A 152 12.84 -2.16 10.34
C TYR A 152 13.05 -2.31 8.82
N THR A 153 13.94 -1.51 8.25
CA THR A 153 14.24 -1.51 6.81
C THR A 153 14.86 -2.84 6.39
N ILE A 154 15.85 -3.33 7.15
CA ILE A 154 16.48 -4.63 6.88
C ILE A 154 15.44 -5.75 6.89
N LYS A 155 14.51 -5.75 7.86
CA LYS A 155 13.41 -6.74 7.89
C LYS A 155 12.50 -6.61 6.67
N GLN A 156 12.00 -5.40 6.40
CA GLN A 156 11.05 -5.16 5.33
C GLN A 156 11.61 -5.54 3.96
N TRP A 157 12.85 -5.17 3.68
CA TRP A 157 13.46 -5.25 2.35
C TRP A 157 14.45 -6.40 2.19
N ASN A 158 14.82 -7.09 3.27
CA ASN A 158 15.89 -8.10 3.28
C ASN A 158 17.17 -7.59 2.58
N CYS A 159 17.48 -6.31 2.80
CA CYS A 159 18.51 -5.57 2.08
C CYS A 159 19.17 -4.56 3.01
N ASP A 160 20.47 -4.36 2.86
CA ASP A 160 21.18 -3.30 3.59
C ASP A 160 20.66 -1.94 3.10
N PRO A 161 20.26 -1.02 4.00
CA PRO A 161 19.88 0.35 3.64
C PRO A 161 20.86 1.10 2.75
N LYS A 162 22.14 0.71 2.70
CA LYS A 162 23.15 1.27 1.79
C LYS A 162 22.97 0.88 0.33
N GLU A 163 22.30 -0.23 0.07
CA GLU A 163 22.02 -0.75 -1.28
C GLU A 163 20.63 -0.32 -1.79
N LEU A 164 19.81 0.27 -0.92
CA LEU A 164 18.50 0.78 -1.28
C LEU A 164 18.60 2.23 -1.80
N PRO A 165 17.89 2.59 -2.88
CA PRO A 165 17.84 3.96 -3.37
C PRO A 165 17.34 4.93 -2.29
N ALA A 166 17.89 6.15 -2.27
CA ALA A 166 17.45 7.20 -1.35
C ALA A 166 15.94 7.53 -1.45
N GLU A 167 15.34 7.29 -2.63
CA GLU A 167 13.93 7.54 -2.90
C GLU A 167 12.96 6.61 -2.14
N VAL A 168 13.45 5.45 -1.68
CA VAL A 168 12.67 4.51 -0.86
C VAL A 168 12.20 5.20 0.43
N ILE A 169 12.96 6.17 0.94
CA ILE A 169 12.62 7.00 2.10
C ILE A 169 12.30 8.45 1.69
N THR A 170 11.35 8.63 0.78
CA THR A 170 10.79 9.97 0.46
C THR A 170 9.79 10.46 1.51
N ARG A 171 9.27 9.56 2.35
CA ARG A 171 8.07 9.77 3.18
C ARG A 171 8.31 9.72 4.69
N LEU A 172 9.50 10.05 5.19
CA LEU A 172 9.72 10.12 6.64
C LEU A 172 9.59 11.57 7.12
N PRO A 173 8.36 12.08 7.37
CA PRO A 173 8.22 13.42 7.92
C PRO A 173 8.90 13.45 9.29
N VAL A 174 9.80 14.39 9.47
CA VAL A 174 10.38 14.69 10.78
C VAL A 174 9.70 15.93 11.29
N ARG A 175 8.99 15.80 12.41
CA ARG A 175 8.21 16.89 12.99
C ARG A 175 8.87 17.38 14.26
N THR A 176 8.86 18.69 14.43
CA THR A 176 9.23 19.34 15.70
C THR A 176 7.99 19.82 16.46
N THR A 177 6.82 19.29 16.11
CA THR A 177 5.54 19.49 16.81
C THR A 177 5.06 18.17 17.42
N TYR A 178 4.01 18.20 18.23
CA TYR A 178 3.37 17.00 18.81
C TYR A 178 2.39 16.31 17.85
N ASN A 179 2.29 16.74 16.58
CA ASN A 179 1.40 16.09 15.60
C ASN A 179 1.90 14.67 15.29
N ASP A 180 1.08 13.68 15.60
CA ASP A 180 1.34 12.24 15.46
C ASP A 180 0.55 11.57 14.32
N VAL A 181 -0.22 12.33 13.54
CA VAL A 181 -0.99 11.79 12.41
C VAL A 181 -0.03 11.34 11.31
N TYR A 182 -0.11 10.10 10.85
CA TYR A 182 0.90 9.49 9.98
C TYR A 182 0.97 10.10 8.58
N TYR A 183 -0.18 10.52 8.03
CA TYR A 183 -0.25 11.19 6.73
C TYR A 183 -0.77 12.61 6.89
N ASP A 184 -0.11 13.58 6.25
CA ASP A 184 -0.50 15.00 6.27
C ASP A 184 -1.57 15.34 5.21
N ASP A 185 -2.14 14.33 4.55
CA ASP A 185 -3.17 14.52 3.53
C ASP A 185 -4.47 15.13 4.10
N ASN A 186 -5.06 16.04 3.32
CA ASN A 186 -6.29 16.76 3.70
C ASN A 186 -7.44 15.79 4.05
N TYR A 187 -7.63 14.77 3.22
CA TYR A 187 -8.69 13.77 3.36
C TYR A 187 -8.11 12.42 3.79
N GLN A 188 -8.73 11.80 4.80
CA GLN A 188 -8.33 10.51 5.34
C GLN A 188 -9.50 9.86 6.05
N GLY A 189 -9.61 8.55 5.93
CA GLY A 189 -10.63 7.77 6.62
C GLY A 189 -10.62 6.31 6.22
N MET A 190 -11.49 5.54 6.84
CA MET A 190 -11.77 4.16 6.49
C MET A 190 -13.19 4.06 5.93
N PRO A 191 -13.44 3.24 4.90
CA PRO A 191 -14.77 3.09 4.34
C PRO A 191 -15.67 2.35 5.32
N VAL A 192 -16.81 2.95 5.67
CA VAL A 192 -17.79 2.35 6.58
C VAL A 192 -18.29 1.03 5.98
N GLY A 193 -18.10 -0.07 6.70
CA GLY A 193 -18.41 -1.43 6.21
C GLY A 193 -17.27 -2.15 5.48
N GLY A 194 -16.08 -1.53 5.39
CA GLY A 194 -14.91 -2.10 4.73
C GLY A 194 -14.78 -1.71 3.26
N TYR A 195 -13.71 -2.18 2.64
CA TYR A 195 -13.38 -1.86 1.24
C TYR A 195 -14.16 -2.69 0.22
N THR A 196 -14.51 -3.95 0.52
CA THR A 196 -15.18 -4.84 -0.44
C THR A 196 -16.48 -4.26 -1.00
N PRO A 197 -17.36 -3.62 -0.18
CA PRO A 197 -18.55 -2.93 -0.68
C PRO A 197 -18.29 -1.84 -1.74
N ILE A 198 -17.14 -1.18 -1.72
CA ILE A 198 -16.75 -0.21 -2.76
C ILE A 198 -16.60 -0.94 -4.10
N PHE A 199 -15.90 -2.06 -4.11
CA PHE A 199 -15.65 -2.85 -5.30
C PHE A 199 -16.94 -3.48 -5.85
N GLU A 200 -17.85 -3.91 -4.98
CA GLU A 200 -19.17 -4.40 -5.38
C GLU A 200 -19.96 -3.32 -6.13
N LYS A 201 -19.89 -2.07 -5.68
CA LYS A 201 -20.55 -0.94 -6.37
C LYS A 201 -19.85 -0.55 -7.67
N LEU A 202 -18.51 -0.53 -7.70
CA LEU A 202 -17.73 -0.27 -8.92
C LEU A 202 -18.04 -1.31 -10.01
N LEU A 203 -18.10 -2.58 -9.63
CA LEU A 203 -18.30 -3.71 -10.54
C LEU A 203 -19.76 -4.10 -10.71
N LYS A 204 -20.70 -3.36 -10.11
CA LYS A 204 -22.14 -3.60 -10.28
C LYS A 204 -22.49 -3.62 -11.76
N ASP A 205 -23.24 -4.63 -12.20
CA ASP A 205 -23.67 -4.83 -13.59
C ASP A 205 -22.50 -5.00 -14.61
N VAL A 206 -21.28 -5.27 -14.13
CA VAL A 206 -20.14 -5.71 -14.95
C VAL A 206 -19.95 -7.21 -14.72
N PRO A 207 -19.92 -8.05 -15.76
CA PRO A 207 -19.54 -9.45 -15.62
C PRO A 207 -18.14 -9.60 -15.01
N VAL A 208 -18.03 -10.42 -13.96
CA VAL A 208 -16.76 -10.73 -13.27
C VAL A 208 -16.59 -12.24 -13.19
N GLU A 209 -15.47 -12.76 -13.70
CA GLU A 209 -15.07 -14.16 -13.52
C GLU A 209 -13.92 -14.26 -12.52
N LEU A 210 -14.22 -14.82 -11.34
CA LEU A 210 -13.24 -15.09 -10.27
C LEU A 210 -12.59 -16.46 -10.49
N LYS A 211 -11.43 -16.68 -9.86
CA LYS A 211 -10.60 -17.90 -10.01
C LYS A 211 -10.22 -18.17 -11.48
N THR A 212 -10.01 -17.11 -12.24
CA THR A 212 -9.70 -17.17 -13.66
C THR A 212 -8.34 -16.53 -13.91
N ASP A 213 -7.33 -17.35 -14.17
CA ASP A 213 -6.02 -16.87 -14.61
C ASP A 213 -6.06 -16.50 -16.10
N PHE A 214 -5.59 -15.29 -16.41
CA PHE A 214 -5.48 -14.81 -17.78
C PHE A 214 -4.56 -15.69 -18.65
N PHE A 215 -3.47 -16.21 -18.09
CA PHE A 215 -2.46 -16.93 -18.84
C PHE A 215 -2.89 -18.36 -19.22
N GLU A 216 -3.80 -18.97 -18.49
CA GLU A 216 -4.36 -20.29 -18.83
C GLU A 216 -5.08 -20.31 -20.19
N LYS A 217 -5.68 -19.17 -20.58
CA LYS A 217 -6.46 -19.03 -21.81
C LYS A 217 -6.18 -17.69 -22.51
N LYS A 218 -4.91 -17.28 -22.55
CA LYS A 218 -4.47 -15.95 -23.04
C LYS A 218 -5.06 -15.59 -24.42
N ASP A 219 -4.97 -16.50 -25.39
CA ASP A 219 -5.45 -16.24 -26.76
C ASP A 219 -6.97 -16.13 -26.83
N TYR A 220 -7.69 -16.97 -26.07
CA TYR A 220 -9.15 -16.87 -25.95
C TYR A 220 -9.57 -15.52 -25.37
N TRP A 221 -8.97 -15.12 -24.25
CA TRP A 221 -9.27 -13.84 -23.60
C TRP A 221 -9.00 -12.64 -24.50
N LYS A 222 -7.90 -12.67 -25.26
CA LYS A 222 -7.62 -11.67 -26.29
C LYS A 222 -8.62 -11.69 -27.45
N SER A 223 -9.20 -12.85 -27.79
CA SER A 223 -10.16 -12.96 -28.89
C SER A 223 -11.57 -12.44 -28.56
N VAL A 224 -11.98 -12.45 -27.29
CA VAL A 224 -13.36 -12.09 -26.89
C VAL A 224 -13.58 -10.58 -26.72
N ALA A 225 -12.52 -9.77 -26.71
CA ALA A 225 -12.56 -8.33 -26.53
C ALA A 225 -11.73 -7.57 -27.56
N LYS A 226 -12.09 -6.32 -27.85
CA LYS A 226 -11.32 -5.47 -28.77
C LYS A 226 -10.02 -4.96 -28.14
N THR A 227 -10.05 -4.68 -26.84
CA THR A 227 -8.91 -4.14 -26.10
C THR A 227 -8.74 -4.84 -24.75
N LEU A 228 -7.50 -5.17 -24.42
CA LEU A 228 -7.10 -5.75 -23.14
C LEU A 228 -6.63 -4.66 -22.19
N VAL A 229 -7.12 -4.65 -20.96
CA VAL A 229 -6.59 -3.85 -19.85
C VAL A 229 -5.93 -4.81 -18.88
N TYR A 230 -4.60 -4.78 -18.81
CA TYR A 230 -3.80 -5.70 -18.01
C TYR A 230 -3.24 -5.00 -16.77
N THR A 231 -3.57 -5.50 -15.58
CA THR A 231 -3.10 -4.94 -14.30
C THR A 231 -2.18 -5.86 -13.51
N GLY A 232 -1.83 -7.02 -14.08
CA GLY A 232 -0.89 -7.99 -13.50
C GLY A 232 0.59 -7.60 -13.70
N PRO A 233 1.53 -8.43 -13.23
CA PRO A 233 2.96 -8.15 -13.36
C PRO A 233 3.40 -8.06 -14.84
N ILE A 234 4.13 -6.99 -15.18
CA ILE A 234 4.56 -6.71 -16.56
C ILE A 234 5.55 -7.74 -17.10
N ASP A 235 6.47 -8.21 -16.27
CA ASP A 235 7.46 -9.22 -16.61
C ASP A 235 6.80 -10.57 -16.92
N CYS A 236 5.81 -10.98 -16.11
CA CYS A 236 5.00 -12.17 -16.35
C CYS A 236 4.28 -12.12 -17.71
N TYR A 237 3.74 -10.96 -18.10
CA TYR A 237 3.06 -10.80 -19.40
C TYR A 237 3.96 -11.15 -20.59
N PHE A 238 5.23 -10.78 -20.51
CA PHE A 238 6.27 -11.03 -21.52
C PHE A 238 7.12 -12.27 -21.22
N ASN A 239 6.58 -13.22 -20.44
CA ASN A 239 7.22 -14.49 -20.10
C ASN A 239 8.66 -14.33 -19.57
N TYR A 240 8.87 -13.29 -18.76
CA TYR A 240 10.13 -13.00 -18.08
C TYR A 240 11.34 -12.86 -19.03
N CYS A 241 11.14 -12.40 -20.27
CA CYS A 241 12.17 -12.39 -21.31
C CYS A 241 13.42 -11.54 -20.98
N TYR A 242 13.31 -10.56 -20.07
CA TYR A 242 14.44 -9.77 -19.56
C TYR A 242 14.84 -10.14 -18.12
N GLY A 243 14.23 -11.17 -17.54
CA GLY A 243 14.40 -11.56 -16.15
C GLY A 243 13.21 -11.16 -15.26
N ASN A 244 13.24 -11.58 -14.00
CA ASN A 244 12.16 -11.34 -13.04
C ASN A 244 12.38 -10.00 -12.35
N LEU A 245 11.41 -9.09 -12.43
CA LEU A 245 11.42 -7.85 -11.65
C LEU A 245 11.24 -8.21 -10.17
N ARG A 246 12.01 -7.58 -9.28
CA ARG A 246 12.02 -7.96 -7.87
C ARG A 246 10.90 -7.30 -7.09
N TRP A 247 10.18 -8.14 -6.34
CA TRP A 247 9.13 -7.71 -5.45
C TRP A 247 9.41 -8.22 -4.05
N ARG A 248 9.15 -7.37 -3.04
CA ARG A 248 8.91 -7.86 -1.69
C ARG A 248 7.47 -8.30 -1.56
N SER A 249 7.29 -9.35 -0.77
CA SER A 249 6.00 -9.86 -0.37
C SER A 249 5.81 -9.79 1.14
N CYS A 250 4.60 -10.10 1.58
CA CYS A 250 4.21 -10.16 2.97
C CYS A 250 3.33 -11.38 3.21
N ARG A 251 3.65 -12.10 4.28
CA ARG A 251 2.82 -13.16 4.86
C ARG A 251 2.11 -12.60 6.08
N PHE A 252 0.81 -12.85 6.15
CA PHE A 252 -0.06 -12.35 7.22
C PHE A 252 -0.54 -13.52 8.08
N GLU A 253 -0.28 -13.46 9.37
CA GLU A 253 -0.82 -14.41 10.35
C GLU A 253 -1.93 -13.75 11.15
N ILE A 254 -3.14 -14.28 11.03
CA ILE A 254 -4.34 -13.77 11.70
C ILE A 254 -4.55 -14.58 12.99
N GLU A 255 -4.67 -13.89 14.12
CA GLU A 255 -4.94 -14.51 15.43
C GLU A 255 -6.19 -13.87 16.06
N GLU A 256 -7.15 -14.71 16.41
CA GLU A 256 -8.32 -14.33 17.21
C GLU A 256 -7.98 -14.47 18.70
N MET A 257 -8.31 -13.47 19.50
CA MET A 257 -8.04 -13.46 20.94
C MET A 257 -9.27 -13.07 21.74
N GLN A 258 -9.48 -13.76 22.85
CA GLN A 258 -10.53 -13.45 23.84
C GLN A 258 -10.03 -12.37 24.82
N LEU A 259 -9.68 -11.22 24.26
CA LEU A 259 -9.22 -10.01 24.95
C LEU A 259 -9.96 -8.83 24.33
N ASP A 260 -10.31 -7.81 25.12
CA ASP A 260 -11.02 -6.65 24.58
C ASP A 260 -10.12 -5.77 23.69
N ASP A 261 -8.85 -5.61 24.07
CA ASP A 261 -7.88 -4.78 23.37
C ASP A 261 -6.47 -5.36 23.59
N TYR A 262 -5.75 -5.64 22.51
CA TYR A 262 -4.41 -6.25 22.55
C TYR A 262 -3.30 -5.21 22.68
N GLN A 263 -3.37 -4.11 21.93
CA GLN A 263 -2.28 -3.12 21.87
C GLN A 263 -2.73 -1.66 21.95
N GLY A 264 -4.03 -1.37 21.99
CA GLY A 264 -4.56 -0.01 22.15
C GLY A 264 -4.34 0.93 20.95
N VAL A 265 -3.87 0.38 19.82
CA VAL A 265 -3.59 1.13 18.59
C VAL A 265 -3.81 0.24 17.38
N SER A 266 -4.23 0.83 16.26
CA SER A 266 -4.44 0.10 15.02
C SER A 266 -3.18 -0.56 14.46
N ILE A 267 -2.02 0.08 14.60
CA ILE A 267 -0.74 -0.46 14.12
C ILE A 267 0.36 -0.18 15.14
N MET A 268 1.04 -1.24 15.55
CA MET A 268 2.29 -1.20 16.29
C MET A 268 3.41 -1.75 15.39
N ASN A 269 4.36 -0.90 15.04
CA ASN A 269 5.60 -1.32 14.37
C ASN A 269 6.59 -1.88 15.39
N TYR A 270 7.48 -2.75 14.93
CA TYR A 270 8.55 -3.32 15.72
C TYR A 270 9.87 -3.02 15.00
N ALA A 271 10.64 -2.04 15.47
CA ALA A 271 11.84 -1.59 14.77
C ALA A 271 13.04 -2.53 14.97
N ASP A 272 13.08 -3.25 16.09
CA ASP A 272 14.18 -4.14 16.46
C ASP A 272 14.30 -5.31 15.46
N ARG A 273 15.53 -5.54 14.98
CA ARG A 273 15.84 -6.56 13.97
C ARG A 273 15.51 -7.98 14.42
N GLU A 274 15.67 -8.27 15.70
CA GLU A 274 15.45 -9.61 16.27
C GLU A 274 13.96 -10.01 16.34
N VAL A 275 13.05 -9.04 16.19
CA VAL A 275 11.61 -9.32 16.12
C VAL A 275 11.27 -9.76 14.69
N PRO A 276 10.74 -10.98 14.46
CA PRO A 276 10.63 -11.55 13.12
C PRO A 276 9.57 -10.90 12.22
N PHE A 277 8.56 -10.25 12.80
CA PHE A 277 7.55 -9.48 12.07
C PHE A 277 7.88 -7.99 12.06
N THR A 278 7.35 -7.24 11.09
CA THR A 278 7.53 -5.78 10.98
C THR A 278 6.50 -5.04 11.82
N ARG A 279 5.26 -5.52 11.86
CA ARG A 279 4.18 -4.87 12.59
C ARG A 279 3.07 -5.84 13.00
N ILE A 280 2.30 -5.41 13.99
CA ILE A 280 1.03 -6.00 14.39
C ILE A 280 -0.08 -4.99 14.10
N VAL A 281 -1.11 -5.46 13.40
CA VAL A 281 -2.32 -4.70 13.10
C VAL A 281 -3.45 -5.21 13.99
N GLU A 282 -4.14 -4.31 14.67
CA GLU A 282 -5.34 -4.63 15.42
C GLU A 282 -6.53 -3.88 14.80
N SER A 283 -7.26 -4.59 13.94
CA SER A 283 -8.15 -3.94 12.95
C SER A 283 -9.36 -3.24 13.55
N LYS A 284 -9.80 -3.60 14.77
CA LYS A 284 -10.95 -2.95 15.41
C LYS A 284 -10.74 -1.45 15.62
N HIS A 285 -9.50 -1.02 15.78
CA HIS A 285 -9.15 0.40 15.98
C HIS A 285 -9.32 1.27 14.72
N PHE A 286 -9.52 0.66 13.55
CA PHE A 286 -9.88 1.39 12.32
C PHE A 286 -11.35 1.81 12.26
N TYR A 287 -12.21 1.08 12.97
CA TYR A 287 -13.66 1.18 12.90
C TYR A 287 -14.26 1.34 14.29
N ARG A 288 -13.86 2.41 14.99
CA ARG A 288 -14.25 2.65 16.40
C ARG A 288 -15.76 2.77 16.57
N GLU A 289 -16.45 3.27 15.57
CA GLU A 289 -17.91 3.32 15.49
C GLU A 289 -18.59 1.94 15.52
N ARG A 290 -17.83 0.87 15.27
CA ARG A 290 -18.30 -0.53 15.34
C ARG A 290 -17.88 -1.25 16.62
N ALA A 291 -17.23 -0.58 17.58
CA ALA A 291 -16.65 -1.23 18.76
C ALA A 291 -17.67 -2.12 19.51
N ASP A 292 -18.89 -1.62 19.73
CA ASP A 292 -19.98 -2.33 20.43
C ASP A 292 -20.52 -3.56 19.66
N LEU A 293 -20.23 -3.66 18.37
CA LEU A 293 -20.64 -4.77 17.51
C LEU A 293 -19.60 -5.89 17.45
N THR A 294 -18.44 -5.70 18.08
CA THR A 294 -17.31 -6.64 18.03
C THR A 294 -17.23 -7.51 19.27
N ARG A 295 -16.63 -8.70 19.15
CA ARG A 295 -16.36 -9.61 20.27
C ARG A 295 -14.88 -9.96 20.31
N GLY A 296 -14.24 -9.76 21.46
CA GLY A 296 -12.79 -9.94 21.59
C GLY A 296 -12.00 -9.02 20.66
N THR A 297 -10.86 -9.52 20.18
CA THR A 297 -10.02 -8.83 19.20
C THR A 297 -9.41 -9.80 18.19
N VAL A 298 -8.99 -9.25 17.05
CA VAL A 298 -8.26 -9.97 16.01
C VAL A 298 -7.05 -9.15 15.65
N ILE A 299 -5.89 -9.77 15.75
CA ILE A 299 -4.62 -9.17 15.34
C ILE A 299 -4.09 -9.85 14.08
N VAL A 300 -3.31 -9.09 13.31
CA VAL A 300 -2.61 -9.59 12.13
C VAL A 300 -1.13 -9.26 12.29
N ARG A 301 -0.28 -10.30 12.36
CA ARG A 301 1.18 -10.15 12.32
C ARG A 301 1.65 -10.18 10.89
N GLU A 302 2.44 -9.17 10.50
CA GLU A 302 3.00 -9.04 9.15
C GLU A 302 4.47 -9.48 9.11
N TYR A 303 4.74 -10.51 8.32
CA TYR A 303 6.08 -11.05 8.09
C TYR A 303 6.52 -10.71 6.68
N PRO A 304 7.57 -9.89 6.48
CA PRO A 304 8.10 -9.63 5.15
C PRO A 304 8.76 -10.89 4.60
N CYS A 305 8.55 -11.18 3.32
CA CYS A 305 9.10 -12.37 2.65
C CYS A 305 9.39 -12.10 1.15
N ASP A 306 10.00 -13.08 0.49
CA ASP A 306 10.22 -13.11 -0.96
C ASP A 306 9.31 -14.17 -1.59
N ASP A 307 8.02 -13.86 -1.74
CA ASP A 307 7.07 -14.72 -2.46
C ASP A 307 6.72 -14.09 -3.82
N PRO A 308 7.19 -14.68 -4.94
CA PRO A 308 6.93 -14.15 -6.28
C PRO A 308 5.46 -14.31 -6.71
N ALA A 309 4.66 -15.17 -6.06
CA ALA A 309 3.26 -15.37 -6.42
C ALA A 309 2.36 -14.19 -6.01
N GLU A 310 2.78 -13.46 -4.97
CA GLU A 310 2.04 -12.34 -4.40
C GLU A 310 2.94 -11.11 -4.25
N PRO A 311 3.17 -10.35 -5.34
CA PRO A 311 4.00 -9.14 -5.30
C PRO A 311 3.30 -7.97 -4.60
N TYR A 312 3.97 -7.34 -3.61
CA TYR A 312 3.43 -6.19 -2.89
C TYR A 312 4.21 -4.89 -3.12
N TYR A 313 5.53 -4.92 -2.98
CA TYR A 313 6.39 -3.72 -3.06
C TYR A 313 7.48 -3.92 -4.12
N PRO A 314 7.57 -3.06 -5.15
CA PRO A 314 8.69 -3.12 -6.08
C PRO A 314 9.98 -2.73 -5.36
N VAL A 315 11.06 -3.51 -5.52
CA VAL A 315 12.34 -3.22 -4.87
C VAL A 315 13.06 -2.06 -5.56
N ASN A 316 12.90 -1.97 -6.88
CA ASN A 316 13.37 -0.86 -7.71
C ASN A 316 14.88 -0.55 -7.56
N LEU A 317 15.73 -1.59 -7.46
CA LEU A 317 17.18 -1.34 -7.56
C LEU A 317 17.55 -1.02 -9.01
N LYS A 318 18.79 -0.55 -9.21
CA LYS A 318 19.32 -0.21 -10.53
C LYS A 318 19.12 -1.33 -11.58
N THR A 319 19.38 -2.58 -11.22
CA THR A 319 19.20 -3.71 -12.16
C THR A 319 17.72 -3.98 -12.47
N ASP A 320 16.78 -3.63 -11.58
CA ASP A 320 15.35 -3.71 -11.91
C ASP A 320 14.95 -2.62 -12.92
N GLN A 321 15.52 -1.42 -12.79
CA GLN A 321 15.26 -0.31 -13.72
C GLN A 321 15.78 -0.61 -15.12
N GLU A 322 16.94 -1.26 -15.23
CA GLU A 322 17.49 -1.75 -16.50
C GLU A 322 16.55 -2.78 -17.16
N MET A 323 16.08 -3.78 -16.40
CA MET A 323 15.08 -4.76 -16.89
C MET A 323 13.76 -4.09 -17.28
N LEU A 324 13.26 -3.18 -16.43
CA LEU A 324 12.00 -2.46 -16.65
C LEU A 324 12.03 -1.65 -17.95
N THR A 325 13.17 -1.04 -18.28
CA THR A 325 13.34 -0.32 -19.56
C THR A 325 13.12 -1.25 -20.75
N GLY A 326 13.64 -2.48 -20.69
CA GLY A 326 13.40 -3.52 -21.70
C GLY A 326 11.91 -3.86 -21.82
N TYR A 327 11.23 -4.11 -20.70
CA TYR A 327 9.80 -4.40 -20.68
C TYR A 327 8.94 -3.24 -21.18
N GLN A 328 9.28 -2.01 -20.82
CA GLN A 328 8.57 -0.80 -21.29
C GLN A 328 8.67 -0.62 -22.80
N LYS A 329 9.78 -1.05 -23.42
CA LYS A 329 9.91 -1.07 -24.88
C LYS A 329 8.96 -2.07 -25.52
N LEU A 330 8.86 -3.29 -24.98
CA LEU A 330 7.89 -4.30 -25.48
C LEU A 330 6.45 -3.85 -25.26
N PHE A 331 6.17 -3.26 -24.10
CA PHE A 331 4.89 -2.64 -23.77
C PHE A 331 4.45 -1.63 -24.84
N SER A 332 5.35 -0.75 -25.28
CA SER A 332 5.03 0.26 -26.31
C SER A 332 4.71 -0.31 -27.69
N GLN A 333 4.98 -1.61 -27.92
CA GLN A 333 4.73 -2.31 -29.18
C GLN A 333 3.44 -3.12 -29.16
N GLU A 334 2.84 -3.37 -27.98
CA GLU A 334 1.57 -4.10 -27.88
C GLU A 334 0.41 -3.24 -28.39
N ILE A 335 -0.28 -3.76 -29.41
CA ILE A 335 -1.46 -3.11 -29.99
C ILE A 335 -2.70 -3.59 -29.24
N ASN A 336 -3.62 -2.67 -28.96
CA ASN A 336 -4.88 -2.95 -28.24
C ASN A 336 -4.68 -3.54 -26.84
N VAL A 337 -3.56 -3.21 -26.19
CA VAL A 337 -3.33 -3.56 -24.78
C VAL A 337 -2.98 -2.31 -24.00
N ILE A 338 -3.61 -2.15 -22.85
CA ILE A 338 -3.39 -1.08 -21.89
C ILE A 338 -2.83 -1.72 -20.64
N PHE A 339 -1.70 -1.22 -20.17
CA PHE A 339 -1.11 -1.68 -18.92
C PHE A 339 -1.25 -0.57 -17.90
N GLY A 340 -1.66 -0.93 -16.68
CA GLY A 340 -1.85 0.06 -15.64
C GLY A 340 -1.99 -0.53 -14.25
N GLY A 341 -1.67 0.29 -13.26
CA GLY A 341 -1.69 -0.10 -11.86
C GLY A 341 -0.34 -0.62 -11.38
N ARG A 342 -0.28 -0.93 -10.08
CA ARG A 342 0.97 -1.20 -9.36
C ARG A 342 1.87 -2.23 -10.05
N LEU A 343 1.32 -3.38 -10.41
CA LEU A 343 2.09 -4.52 -10.94
C LEU A 343 2.50 -4.30 -12.40
N ALA A 344 1.59 -3.79 -13.21
CA ALA A 344 1.81 -3.58 -14.63
C ALA A 344 2.75 -2.40 -14.92
N GLU A 345 2.79 -1.40 -14.03
CA GLU A 345 3.70 -0.26 -14.14
C GLU A 345 4.97 -0.39 -13.28
N TYR A 346 5.11 -1.49 -12.51
CA TYR A 346 6.18 -1.71 -11.52
C TYR A 346 6.40 -0.49 -10.60
N LYS A 347 5.30 0.06 -10.06
CA LYS A 347 5.31 1.31 -9.27
C LYS A 347 4.53 1.16 -7.99
N TYR A 348 5.10 1.65 -6.89
CA TYR A 348 4.44 1.62 -5.59
C TYR A 348 3.40 2.75 -5.45
N TYR A 349 2.19 2.49 -5.95
CA TYR A 349 1.04 3.39 -5.83
C TYR A 349 0.27 3.21 -4.51
N ASN A 350 -0.10 4.32 -3.90
CA ASN A 350 -1.19 4.38 -2.92
C ASN A 350 -2.55 4.21 -3.61
N MET A 351 -3.63 3.99 -2.83
CA MET A 351 -4.99 3.79 -3.38
C MET A 351 -5.49 4.99 -4.18
N ASP A 352 -5.32 6.20 -3.67
CA ASP A 352 -5.73 7.43 -4.33
C ASP A 352 -4.98 7.64 -5.65
N GLN A 353 -3.68 7.35 -5.66
CA GLN A 353 -2.84 7.44 -6.84
C GLN A 353 -3.26 6.44 -7.92
N VAL A 354 -3.54 5.18 -7.56
CA VAL A 354 -3.97 4.18 -8.54
C VAL A 354 -5.37 4.46 -9.09
N ILE A 355 -6.28 5.02 -8.27
CA ILE A 355 -7.59 5.49 -8.73
C ILE A 355 -7.40 6.64 -9.73
N PHE A 356 -6.56 7.63 -9.40
CA PHE A 356 -6.24 8.73 -10.31
C PHE A 356 -5.68 8.22 -11.65
N ARG A 357 -4.73 7.28 -11.62
CA ARG A 357 -4.17 6.67 -12.84
C ARG A 357 -5.22 5.96 -13.67
N ALA A 358 -6.16 5.26 -13.05
CA ALA A 358 -7.24 4.56 -13.75
C ALA A 358 -8.23 5.55 -14.40
N LEU A 359 -8.61 6.61 -13.69
CA LEU A 359 -9.46 7.68 -14.22
C LEU A 359 -8.80 8.39 -15.41
N GLU A 360 -7.51 8.74 -15.30
CA GLU A 360 -6.76 9.36 -16.38
C GLU A 360 -6.72 8.46 -17.62
N GLN A 361 -6.52 7.15 -17.42
CA GLN A 361 -6.47 6.19 -18.51
C GLN A 361 -7.84 5.98 -19.17
N ALA A 362 -8.91 5.90 -18.37
CA ALA A 362 -10.28 5.81 -18.87
C ALA A 362 -10.67 7.06 -19.67
N GLU A 363 -10.35 8.25 -19.17
CA GLU A 363 -10.64 9.51 -19.85
C GLU A 363 -9.96 9.59 -21.23
N LYS A 364 -8.70 9.14 -21.35
CA LYS A 364 -7.96 9.14 -22.61
C LYS A 364 -8.55 8.23 -23.68
N LEU A 365 -9.25 7.16 -23.28
CA LEU A 365 -9.69 6.09 -24.18
C LEU A 365 -11.18 6.08 -24.49
N LEU A 366 -11.98 6.71 -23.63
CA LEU A 366 -13.44 6.71 -23.72
C LEU A 366 -14.00 8.01 -24.30
N LYS A 367 -13.17 9.05 -24.46
CA LYS A 367 -13.41 10.17 -25.37
C LYS A 367 -13.28 9.70 -26.81
#